data_AF-A0A7I8CBM2-F1
#
_entry.id   AF-A0A7I8CBM2-F1
#
_cell.length_a   1.000
_cell.length_b   1.000
_cell.length_c   1.000
_cell.angle_alpha   90.00
_cell.angle_beta   90.00
_cell.angle_gamma   90.00
#
_symmetry.space_group_name_H-M   'P 1'
#
loop_
_entity.id
_entity.type
_entity.pdbx_description
1 polymer ?
#
loop_
_entity_poly.entity_id
_entity_poly.type
_entity_poly.pdbx_seq_one_letter_code
_entity_poly.pdbx_strand_id
1 'polypeptide(L)'
;MQGPPTSTATAGSLCPADADIGQSTYLGGAGSGEVVSLNIDAVKMTYTLKFLESPIPVSAGQVDKTRVGTTVTGAVMHPPAGMLPNAEQTRCAFMLTPASGTAPSTGATYTTPFSSTNPPIVFVGKGVAGGGIPGADVAYAGKTILTFQNVGAVTPRHFDFYPFLGFASTTTDLSKLAGNYNGLLYHIVPSSNYSAAAAQTSETFDANGACSSATNTSPANGNASPTHCLSMGDTPTLNANGYFDSTNAPRIESQLVLPLLGPKGSSTAHMILGQLNGATVPVVVRTGHVNTGTGAVPLNAEVDDESGIALLESATSLASGGFDGGYVGADSNFKYTASLIQGGVGTFINPSTQAAESGFGLGYGAGNPGLVNVTGKQGNTGFAIAGGGLYAIFINGTENGGLTPSSANPDTASSPYFSVGAQISK
;
A
#
# COMPACT_ATOMS: atom_id res chain seq x y z
N MET A 1 27.88 -34.72 -30.25
CA MET A 1 28.25 -33.86 -29.12
C MET A 1 27.65 -32.49 -29.37
N GLN A 2 26.62 -32.13 -28.62
CA GLN A 2 25.97 -30.82 -28.69
C GLN A 2 26.84 -29.86 -27.86
N GLY A 3 27.32 -28.78 -28.49
CA GLY A 3 28.23 -27.83 -27.83
C GLY A 3 27.58 -27.22 -26.58
N PRO A 4 28.40 -26.76 -25.61
CA PRO A 4 27.89 -26.07 -24.44
C PRO A 4 27.03 -24.88 -24.88
N PRO A 5 25.89 -24.61 -24.20
CA PRO A 5 25.03 -23.49 -24.55
C PRO A 5 25.86 -22.20 -24.53
N THR A 6 25.74 -21.42 -25.60
CA THR A 6 26.37 -20.11 -25.74
C THR A 6 25.90 -19.18 -24.63
N SER A 7 26.88 -18.48 -24.03
CA SER A 7 26.82 -17.61 -22.85
C SER A 7 25.43 -17.07 -22.49
N THR A 8 25.04 -17.30 -21.23
CA THR A 8 24.02 -16.56 -20.49
C THR A 8 24.10 -15.07 -20.79
N ALA A 9 22.97 -14.47 -21.21
CA ALA A 9 22.83 -13.02 -21.21
C ALA A 9 23.25 -12.50 -19.82
N THR A 10 24.17 -11.53 -19.79
CA THR A 10 24.53 -10.84 -18.56
C THR A 10 23.24 -10.32 -17.94
N ALA A 11 22.85 -10.82 -16.78
CA ALA A 11 21.67 -10.31 -16.07
C ALA A 11 21.90 -8.81 -15.86
N GLY A 12 21.08 -7.98 -16.49
CA GLY A 12 21.17 -6.53 -16.34
C GLY A 12 20.95 -6.13 -14.88
N SER A 13 21.54 -5.02 -14.46
CA SER A 13 21.36 -4.45 -13.11
C SER A 13 19.88 -4.36 -12.73
N LEU A 14 19.52 -4.87 -11.55
CA LEU A 14 18.14 -4.87 -11.06
C LEU A 14 17.75 -3.48 -10.54
N CYS A 15 18.70 -2.78 -9.92
CA CYS A 15 18.53 -1.42 -9.41
C CYS A 15 19.63 -0.48 -9.93
N PRO A 16 19.45 0.85 -9.78
CA PRO A 16 20.48 1.83 -10.10
C PRO A 16 21.78 1.60 -9.32
N ALA A 17 22.82 2.35 -9.67
CA ALA A 17 24.03 2.40 -8.86
C ALA A 17 23.73 3.06 -7.50
N ASP A 18 24.48 2.70 -6.47
CA ASP A 18 24.22 3.14 -5.09
C ASP A 18 24.20 4.67 -4.95
N ALA A 19 25.04 5.38 -5.72
CA ALA A 19 25.05 6.84 -5.77
C ALA A 19 23.77 7.44 -6.36
N ASP A 20 23.15 6.79 -7.34
CA ASP A 20 21.90 7.24 -7.96
C ASP A 20 20.69 6.93 -7.05
N ILE A 21 20.75 5.81 -6.31
CA ILE A 21 19.78 5.49 -5.25
C ILE A 21 19.82 6.62 -4.20
N GLY A 22 21.02 7.02 -3.76
CA GLY A 22 21.21 8.12 -2.81
C GLY A 22 20.69 9.49 -3.26
N GLN A 23 20.64 9.75 -4.56
CA GLN A 23 20.09 10.99 -5.13
C GLN A 23 18.57 10.96 -5.30
N SER A 24 17.96 9.78 -5.21
CA SER A 24 16.53 9.59 -5.40
C SER A 24 15.76 9.79 -4.10
N THR A 25 14.62 10.46 -4.18
CA THR A 25 13.61 10.47 -3.11
C THR A 25 12.37 9.76 -3.63
N TYR A 26 12.01 8.66 -2.99
CA TYR A 26 10.85 7.87 -3.34
C TYR A 26 9.63 8.44 -2.62
N LEU A 27 8.77 9.12 -3.37
CA LEU A 27 7.47 9.60 -2.88
C LEU A 27 6.42 8.55 -3.18
N GLY A 28 5.64 8.16 -2.17
CA GLY A 28 4.74 7.04 -2.30
C GLY A 28 3.73 6.89 -1.17
N GLY A 29 3.04 5.76 -1.20
CA GLY A 29 1.97 5.40 -0.27
C GLY A 29 2.20 4.05 0.39
N ALA A 30 1.63 3.87 1.57
CA ALA A 30 1.60 2.59 2.27
C ALA A 30 0.18 2.11 2.55
N GLY A 31 -0.01 0.79 2.64
CA GLY A 31 -1.31 0.16 2.92
C GLY A 31 -1.91 0.51 4.28
N SER A 32 -1.13 1.11 5.17
CA SER A 32 -1.58 1.75 6.42
C SER A 32 -2.36 3.06 6.22
N GLY A 33 -2.46 3.57 5.00
CA GLY A 33 -3.02 4.90 4.72
C GLY A 33 -2.01 6.03 4.90
N GLU A 34 -0.72 5.76 4.73
CA GLU A 34 0.33 6.78 4.93
C GLU A 34 0.89 7.26 3.59
N VAL A 35 1.13 8.56 3.48
CA VAL A 35 1.95 9.14 2.42
C VAL A 35 3.36 9.35 2.99
N VAL A 36 4.36 8.85 2.28
CA VAL A 36 5.74 8.79 2.79
C VAL A 36 6.73 9.24 1.73
N SER A 37 7.76 9.94 2.19
CA SER A 37 8.95 10.27 1.42
C SER A 37 10.14 9.52 2.01
N LEU A 38 10.73 8.65 1.21
CA LEU A 38 11.87 7.81 1.60
C LEU A 38 13.09 8.17 0.76
N ASN A 39 14.21 8.43 1.42
CA ASN A 39 15.52 8.52 0.78
C ASN A 39 16.44 7.48 1.43
N ILE A 40 17.13 6.70 0.60
CA ILE A 40 18.14 5.72 1.02
C ILE A 40 19.47 6.16 0.45
N ASP A 41 20.40 6.57 1.31
CA ASP A 41 21.80 6.77 0.93
C ASP A 41 22.51 5.41 0.97
N ALA A 42 22.52 4.72 -0.15
CA ALA A 42 23.12 3.39 -0.30
C ALA A 42 24.67 3.43 -0.22
N VAL A 43 25.29 4.61 -0.28
CA VAL A 43 26.75 4.76 -0.09
C VAL A 43 27.08 4.91 1.39
N LYS A 44 26.30 5.71 2.13
CA LYS A 44 26.48 5.90 3.58
C LYS A 44 25.77 4.83 4.42
N MET A 45 24.95 3.99 3.80
CA MET A 45 24.09 3.01 4.46
C MET A 45 23.18 3.66 5.51
N THR A 46 22.52 4.76 5.13
CA THR A 46 21.53 5.46 5.96
C THR A 46 20.23 5.69 5.21
N TYR A 47 19.13 5.92 5.92
CA TYR A 47 17.89 6.36 5.32
C TYR A 47 17.25 7.51 6.10
N THR A 48 16.46 8.30 5.38
CA THR A 48 15.52 9.27 5.95
C THR A 48 14.13 8.91 5.49
N LEU A 49 13.20 8.80 6.45
CA LEU A 49 11.79 8.54 6.18
C LEU A 49 10.95 9.66 6.80
N LYS A 50 10.14 10.33 5.98
CA LYS A 50 9.21 11.36 6.40
C LYS A 50 7.77 10.86 6.20
N PHE A 51 7.02 10.80 7.28
CA PHE A 51 5.58 10.52 7.27
C PHE A 51 4.86 11.83 6.94
N LEU A 52 4.52 12.03 5.67
CA LEU A 52 3.87 13.24 5.18
C LEU A 52 2.42 13.29 5.66
N GLU A 53 1.73 12.14 5.56
CA GLU A 53 0.38 11.90 6.06
C GLU A 53 0.38 10.57 6.79
N SER A 54 -0.36 10.46 7.90
CA SER A 54 -0.44 9.20 8.63
C SER A 54 -1.63 9.14 9.60
N PRO A 55 -2.43 8.06 9.56
CA PRO A 55 -3.43 7.73 10.58
C PRO A 55 -2.81 6.93 11.75
N ILE A 56 -1.55 6.49 11.60
CA ILE A 56 -0.87 5.63 12.58
C ILE A 56 -0.47 6.44 13.84
N PRO A 57 -0.87 6.00 15.04
CA PRO A 57 -0.54 6.70 16.28
C PRO A 57 0.97 6.66 16.59
N VAL A 58 1.47 7.69 17.28
CA VAL A 58 2.88 7.75 17.73
C VAL A 58 3.21 6.63 18.72
N SER A 59 2.20 6.16 19.47
CA SER A 59 2.31 5.05 20.43
C SER A 59 0.96 4.39 20.62
N ALA A 60 0.95 3.12 21.06
CA ALA A 60 -0.27 2.44 21.48
C ALA A 60 -0.98 3.19 22.64
N GLY A 61 -2.29 3.00 22.75
CA GLY A 61 -3.16 3.62 23.76
C GLY A 61 -3.83 4.93 23.32
N GLN A 62 -3.56 5.41 22.11
CA GLN A 62 -4.12 6.62 21.52
C GLN A 62 -4.42 6.43 20.03
N VAL A 63 -5.26 7.31 19.47
CA VAL A 63 -5.72 7.25 18.07
C VAL A 63 -5.72 8.61 17.37
N ASP A 64 -5.66 9.71 18.10
CA ASP A 64 -5.77 11.08 17.58
C ASP A 64 -4.43 11.86 17.58
N LYS A 65 -3.34 11.22 18.04
CA LYS A 65 -1.97 11.73 17.94
C LYS A 65 -1.13 10.81 17.07
N THR A 66 -1.07 11.14 15.79
CA THR A 66 -0.43 10.32 14.77
C THR A 66 1.01 10.74 14.50
N ARG A 67 1.77 9.89 13.81
CA ARG A 67 3.13 10.18 13.37
C ARG A 67 3.22 11.12 12.17
N VAL A 68 2.12 11.76 11.76
CA VAL A 68 2.10 12.78 10.70
C VAL A 68 3.14 13.89 10.94
N GLY A 69 3.85 14.29 9.89
CA GLY A 69 4.91 15.28 9.93
C GLY A 69 6.22 14.82 10.57
N THR A 70 6.31 13.58 11.07
CA THR A 70 7.53 13.06 11.70
C THR A 70 8.55 12.69 10.63
N THR A 71 9.79 13.14 10.82
CA THR A 71 10.96 12.68 10.05
C THR A 71 11.85 11.85 10.96
N VAL A 72 12.22 10.66 10.51
CA VAL A 72 13.17 9.77 11.21
C VAL A 72 14.37 9.50 10.33
N THR A 73 15.54 9.32 10.97
CA THR A 73 16.78 8.93 10.29
C THR A 73 17.37 7.72 11.00
N GLY A 74 17.82 6.74 10.22
CA GLY A 74 18.41 5.51 10.73
C GLY A 74 19.43 4.92 9.77
N ALA A 75 20.03 3.80 10.15
CA ALA A 75 20.90 3.03 9.27
C ALA A 75 20.07 2.08 8.39
N VAL A 76 20.62 1.74 7.23
CA VAL A 76 20.13 0.58 6.45
C VAL A 76 21.18 -0.52 6.49
N MET A 77 20.72 -1.76 6.29
CA MET A 77 21.58 -2.92 6.09
C MET A 77 21.05 -3.72 4.91
N HIS A 78 21.91 -4.39 4.16
CA HIS A 78 21.43 -5.40 3.23
C HIS A 78 20.90 -6.61 3.99
N PRO A 79 19.88 -7.33 3.46
CA PRO A 79 19.51 -8.64 3.96
C PRO A 79 20.73 -9.57 4.10
N PRO A 80 20.80 -10.43 5.13
CA PRO A 80 21.92 -11.36 5.30
C PRO A 80 22.11 -12.25 4.06
N ALA A 81 23.37 -12.63 3.79
CA ALA A 81 23.68 -13.54 2.70
C ALA A 81 22.89 -14.85 2.82
N GLY A 82 22.25 -15.27 1.72
CA GLY A 82 21.36 -16.44 1.69
C GLY A 82 19.89 -16.14 2.02
N MET A 83 19.55 -14.92 2.46
CA MET A 83 18.15 -14.49 2.61
C MET A 83 17.49 -14.17 1.27
N LEU A 84 18.25 -13.81 0.23
CA LEU A 84 17.73 -13.59 -1.13
C LEU A 84 18.53 -14.46 -2.13
N PRO A 85 17.92 -14.84 -3.27
CA PRO A 85 18.49 -15.84 -4.17
C PRO A 85 19.87 -15.48 -4.75
N ASN A 86 20.16 -14.20 -4.94
CA ASN A 86 21.46 -13.77 -5.46
C ASN A 86 21.95 -12.43 -4.88
N ALA A 87 23.23 -12.15 -5.15
CA ALA A 87 23.91 -10.95 -4.65
C ALA A 87 23.32 -9.65 -5.19
N GLU A 88 22.82 -9.63 -6.42
CA GLU A 88 22.23 -8.42 -7.01
C GLU A 88 20.88 -8.10 -6.36
N GLN A 89 20.04 -9.11 -6.07
CA GLN A 89 18.82 -8.93 -5.28
C GLN A 89 19.14 -8.44 -3.86
N THR A 90 20.22 -8.96 -3.26
CA THR A 90 20.70 -8.52 -1.94
C THR A 90 21.15 -7.06 -1.97
N ARG A 91 21.92 -6.65 -2.99
CA ARG A 91 22.37 -5.27 -3.19
C ARG A 91 21.20 -4.29 -3.35
N CYS A 92 20.15 -4.72 -4.03
CA CYS A 92 18.97 -3.90 -4.29
C CYS A 92 17.92 -3.92 -3.17
N ALA A 93 18.20 -4.59 -2.06
CA ALA A 93 17.31 -4.68 -0.91
C ALA A 93 17.94 -3.99 0.32
N PHE A 94 17.15 -3.18 1.01
CA PHE A 94 17.58 -2.36 2.15
C PHE A 94 16.64 -2.60 3.33
N MET A 95 17.16 -3.26 4.36
CA MET A 95 16.52 -3.42 5.66
C MET A 95 16.65 -2.12 6.45
N LEU A 96 15.52 -1.53 6.82
CA LEU A 96 15.45 -0.30 7.60
C LEU A 96 15.62 -0.66 9.09
N THR A 97 16.73 -0.26 9.69
CA THR A 97 16.97 -0.46 11.13
C THR A 97 16.21 0.58 11.97
N PRO A 98 16.05 0.41 13.29
CA PRO A 98 15.39 1.41 14.12
C PRO A 98 15.93 2.83 13.89
N ALA A 99 15.03 3.73 13.53
CA ALA A 99 15.29 5.16 13.38
C ALA A 99 14.52 5.95 14.44
N SER A 100 14.99 7.17 14.73
CA SER A 100 14.29 8.06 15.65
C SER A 100 14.16 9.48 15.10
N GLY A 101 13.17 10.19 15.60
CA GLY A 101 12.86 11.58 15.30
C GLY A 101 11.98 12.19 16.38
N THR A 102 11.49 13.41 16.17
CA THR A 102 10.54 14.06 17.07
C THR A 102 9.17 14.10 16.40
N ALA A 103 8.15 13.53 17.05
CA ALA A 103 6.78 13.55 16.55
C ALA A 103 6.15 14.93 16.82
N PRO A 104 5.73 15.69 15.79
CA PRO A 104 5.15 17.02 16.00
C PRO A 104 3.85 17.01 16.82
N SER A 105 3.08 15.94 16.73
CA SER A 105 1.77 15.80 17.41
C SER A 105 1.87 15.70 18.93
N THR A 106 3.01 15.22 19.45
CA THR A 106 3.25 15.02 20.89
C THR A 106 4.47 15.80 21.42
N GLY A 107 5.37 16.23 20.55
CA GLY A 107 6.67 16.80 20.91
C GLY A 107 7.69 15.78 21.46
N ALA A 108 7.33 14.50 21.52
CA ALA A 108 8.17 13.44 22.08
C ALA A 108 9.07 12.79 21.01
N THR A 109 10.12 12.11 21.47
CA THR A 109 10.89 11.21 20.61
C THR A 109 10.01 10.07 20.14
N TYR A 110 10.00 9.84 18.84
CA TYR A 110 9.40 8.69 18.18
C TYR A 110 10.50 7.79 17.64
N THR A 111 10.41 6.49 17.93
CA THR A 111 11.32 5.46 17.42
C THR A 111 10.53 4.44 16.63
N THR A 112 10.99 4.13 15.42
CA THR A 112 10.31 3.16 14.56
C THR A 112 10.42 1.75 15.15
N PRO A 113 9.31 0.98 15.20
CA PRO A 113 9.37 -0.44 15.55
C PRO A 113 10.25 -1.24 14.59
N PHE A 114 10.76 -2.36 15.07
CA PHE A 114 11.59 -3.26 14.28
C PHE A 114 11.36 -4.71 14.70
N SER A 115 11.01 -5.55 13.73
CA SER A 115 10.88 -6.99 13.90
C SER A 115 12.14 -7.68 13.40
N SER A 116 12.81 -8.46 14.26
CA SER A 116 14.00 -9.21 13.84
C SER A 116 13.67 -10.42 12.96
N THR A 117 12.43 -10.92 13.02
CA THR A 117 11.96 -12.06 12.25
C THR A 117 11.30 -11.68 10.93
N ASN A 118 10.75 -10.46 10.85
CA ASN A 118 10.10 -9.93 9.66
C ASN A 118 10.41 -8.43 9.49
N PRO A 119 11.69 -8.05 9.28
CA PRO A 119 12.10 -6.65 9.32
C PRO A 119 11.55 -5.86 8.12
N PRO A 120 11.35 -4.53 8.26
CA PRO A 120 11.00 -3.68 7.13
C PRO A 120 12.15 -3.62 6.12
N ILE A 121 11.98 -4.26 4.99
CA ILE A 121 12.86 -4.28 3.82
C ILE A 121 12.20 -3.52 2.66
N VAL A 122 12.99 -2.64 2.05
CA VAL A 122 12.65 -1.93 0.82
C VAL A 122 13.50 -2.47 -0.32
N PHE A 123 12.85 -2.89 -1.40
CA PHE A 123 13.45 -3.28 -2.66
C PHE A 123 13.42 -2.08 -3.61
N VAL A 124 14.60 -1.65 -4.04
CA VAL A 124 14.75 -0.57 -5.01
C VAL A 124 14.97 -1.19 -6.38
N GLY A 125 14.33 -0.68 -7.42
CA GLY A 125 14.52 -1.18 -8.78
C GLY A 125 13.69 -0.41 -9.80
N LYS A 126 14.22 -0.27 -11.02
CA LYS A 126 13.49 0.26 -12.18
C LYS A 126 12.69 1.56 -11.98
N GLY A 127 13.10 2.44 -11.05
CA GLY A 127 12.40 3.71 -10.77
C GLY A 127 11.39 3.66 -9.62
N VAL A 128 11.26 2.52 -8.94
CA VAL A 128 10.41 2.34 -7.76
C VAL A 128 11.19 1.85 -6.54
N ALA A 129 10.63 2.13 -5.37
CA ALA A 129 10.95 1.49 -4.11
C ALA A 129 9.66 0.81 -3.61
N GLY A 130 9.68 -0.52 -3.49
CA GLY A 130 8.56 -1.32 -3.01
C GLY A 130 8.97 -2.17 -1.81
N GLY A 131 8.02 -2.69 -1.05
CA GLY A 131 8.31 -3.56 0.10
C GLY A 131 7.61 -3.09 1.35
N GLY A 132 8.34 -2.82 2.44
CA GLY A 132 7.75 -2.41 3.72
C GLY A 132 8.45 -1.23 4.37
N ILE A 133 7.67 -0.29 4.89
CA ILE A 133 8.12 0.74 5.85
C ILE A 133 7.87 0.27 7.28
N PRO A 134 8.52 0.84 8.31
CA PRO A 134 8.33 0.40 9.69
C PRO A 134 6.86 0.47 10.14
N GLY A 135 6.42 -0.59 10.83
CA GLY A 135 5.05 -0.74 11.29
C GLY A 135 4.74 0.06 12.56
N ALA A 136 3.84 -0.45 13.39
CA ALA A 136 3.40 0.17 14.64
C ALA A 136 2.75 -0.85 15.58
N ASP A 137 2.75 -0.54 16.87
CA ASP A 137 1.80 -1.12 17.82
C ASP A 137 0.57 -0.22 17.88
N VAL A 138 -0.59 -0.77 17.53
CA VAL A 138 -1.86 -0.05 17.52
C VAL A 138 -2.79 -0.67 18.54
N ALA A 139 -3.29 0.15 19.46
CA ALA A 139 -4.28 -0.25 20.45
C ALA A 139 -5.00 0.99 20.98
N TYR A 140 -6.27 0.84 21.33
CA TYR A 140 -7.03 1.88 22.01
C TYR A 140 -8.12 1.26 22.87
N ALA A 141 -8.18 1.62 24.15
CA ALA A 141 -9.18 1.07 25.06
C ALA A 141 -10.62 1.52 24.73
N GLY A 142 -10.77 2.53 23.87
CA GLY A 142 -12.04 3.18 23.62
C GLY A 142 -12.33 4.28 24.65
N LYS A 143 -13.36 5.07 24.36
CA LYS A 143 -13.81 6.17 25.21
C LYS A 143 -15.12 5.83 25.91
N THR A 144 -15.27 6.24 27.16
CA THR A 144 -16.55 6.22 27.86
C THR A 144 -17.37 7.45 27.47
N ILE A 145 -18.55 7.25 26.90
CA ILE A 145 -19.53 8.31 26.58
C ILE A 145 -20.79 8.02 27.40
N LEU A 146 -20.99 8.77 28.49
CA LEU A 146 -22.05 8.50 29.47
C LEU A 146 -22.03 7.03 29.95
N THR A 147 -23.04 6.24 29.58
CA THR A 147 -23.17 4.82 29.93
C THR A 147 -22.52 3.88 28.90
N PHE A 148 -22.15 4.37 27.72
CA PHE A 148 -21.49 3.59 26.68
C PHE A 148 -20.00 3.47 26.98
N GLN A 149 -19.52 2.24 27.12
CA GLN A 149 -18.11 1.94 27.42
C GLN A 149 -17.38 1.52 26.13
N ASN A 150 -16.06 1.72 26.11
CA ASN A 150 -15.16 1.25 25.06
C ASN A 150 -15.57 1.69 23.64
N VAL A 151 -16.19 2.87 23.51
CA VAL A 151 -16.62 3.40 22.21
C VAL A 151 -15.39 3.63 21.33
N GLY A 152 -15.38 3.02 20.15
CA GLY A 152 -14.28 3.10 19.18
C GLY A 152 -13.01 2.37 19.63
N ALA A 153 -13.10 1.41 20.55
CA ALA A 153 -11.96 0.61 20.97
C ALA A 153 -11.30 -0.09 19.76
N VAL A 154 -9.98 -0.21 19.83
CA VAL A 154 -9.14 -0.89 18.84
C VAL A 154 -8.39 -2.00 19.55
N THR A 155 -8.66 -3.24 19.15
CA THR A 155 -7.99 -4.44 19.67
C THR A 155 -6.47 -4.28 19.47
N PRO A 156 -5.63 -4.59 20.47
CA PRO A 156 -4.20 -4.51 20.29
C PRO A 156 -3.70 -5.35 19.12
N ARG A 157 -2.87 -4.75 18.27
CA ARG A 157 -2.18 -5.44 17.17
C ARG A 157 -0.81 -4.84 16.92
N HIS A 158 0.17 -5.71 16.77
CA HIS A 158 1.49 -5.37 16.27
C HIS A 158 1.49 -5.47 14.74
N PHE A 159 2.19 -4.54 14.09
CA PHE A 159 2.49 -4.62 12.66
C PHE A 159 4.01 -4.59 12.51
N ASP A 160 4.59 -5.64 11.94
CA ASP A 160 6.05 -5.72 11.73
C ASP A 160 6.52 -4.61 10.77
N PHE A 161 5.74 -4.39 9.70
CA PHE A 161 5.94 -3.37 8.68
C PHE A 161 4.58 -3.01 8.05
N TYR A 162 4.52 -1.95 7.23
CA TYR A 162 3.38 -1.69 6.34
C TYR A 162 3.82 -1.76 4.88
N PRO A 163 3.08 -2.49 4.00
CA PRO A 163 3.40 -2.54 2.57
C PRO A 163 3.48 -1.15 1.96
N PHE A 164 4.54 -0.86 1.22
CA PHE A 164 4.87 0.44 0.67
C PHE A 164 5.21 0.35 -0.82
N LEU A 165 4.79 1.37 -1.57
CA LEU A 165 5.18 1.63 -2.94
C LEU A 165 5.48 3.12 -3.12
N GLY A 166 6.67 3.46 -3.60
CA GLY A 166 7.05 4.82 -3.96
C GLY A 166 7.85 4.92 -5.24
N PHE A 167 7.83 6.11 -5.83
CA PHE A 167 8.42 6.39 -7.14
C PHE A 167 9.58 7.36 -7.01
N ALA A 168 10.70 7.07 -7.69
CA ALA A 168 11.84 7.98 -7.79
C ALA A 168 11.53 9.21 -8.65
N SER A 169 10.49 9.13 -9.50
CA SER A 169 10.02 10.22 -10.34
C SER A 169 8.50 10.33 -10.23
N THR A 170 8.03 11.52 -9.87
CA THR A 170 6.62 11.87 -9.83
C THR A 170 6.37 13.12 -10.68
N THR A 171 5.11 13.41 -10.97
CA THR A 171 4.72 14.62 -11.70
C THR A 171 3.56 15.32 -11.01
N THR A 172 3.54 16.65 -11.08
CA THR A 172 2.41 17.49 -10.64
C THR A 172 1.61 18.01 -11.83
N ASP A 173 1.85 17.49 -13.03
CA ASP A 173 1.11 17.83 -14.24
C ASP A 173 -0.13 16.94 -14.36
N LEU A 174 -1.29 17.45 -13.93
CA LEU A 174 -2.57 16.74 -13.98
C LEU A 174 -3.00 16.38 -15.41
N SER A 175 -2.48 17.05 -16.45
CA SER A 175 -2.83 16.70 -17.82
C SER A 175 -2.36 15.29 -18.19
N LYS A 176 -1.35 14.75 -17.49
CA LYS A 176 -0.86 13.37 -17.64
C LYS A 176 -1.75 12.32 -16.98
N LEU A 177 -2.74 12.72 -16.19
CA LEU A 177 -3.72 11.82 -15.57
C LEU A 177 -4.91 11.55 -16.49
N ALA A 178 -5.20 12.41 -17.48
CA ALA A 178 -6.39 12.28 -18.30
C ALA A 178 -6.50 10.89 -18.98
N GLY A 179 -7.64 10.23 -18.80
CA GLY A 179 -7.87 8.90 -19.39
C GLY A 179 -8.80 8.01 -18.56
N ASN A 180 -8.92 6.76 -18.98
CA ASN A 180 -9.67 5.72 -18.28
C ASN A 180 -8.70 4.81 -17.52
N TYR A 181 -9.04 4.47 -16.29
CA TYR A 181 -8.24 3.65 -15.39
C TYR A 181 -9.10 2.55 -14.77
N ASN A 182 -8.48 1.40 -14.52
CA ASN A 182 -8.99 0.47 -13.53
C ASN A 182 -8.18 0.65 -12.26
N GLY A 183 -8.83 0.63 -11.12
CA GLY A 183 -8.18 0.66 -9.81
C GLY A 183 -8.50 -0.56 -8.99
N LEU A 184 -7.53 -1.00 -8.20
CA LEU A 184 -7.72 -1.97 -7.12
C LEU A 184 -7.43 -1.27 -5.80
N LEU A 185 -8.43 -1.23 -4.92
CA LEU A 185 -8.39 -0.58 -3.60
C LEU A 185 -8.29 -1.65 -2.52
N TYR A 186 -7.57 -1.36 -1.44
CA TYR A 186 -7.53 -2.15 -0.22
C TYR A 186 -7.52 -1.25 1.00
N HIS A 187 -8.56 -1.34 1.84
CA HIS A 187 -8.71 -0.55 3.06
C HIS A 187 -8.87 -1.46 4.28
N ILE A 188 -8.52 -0.92 5.45
CA ILE A 188 -8.68 -1.53 6.76
C ILE A 188 -9.38 -0.59 7.73
N VAL A 189 -10.17 -1.15 8.66
CA VAL A 189 -10.87 -0.40 9.73
C VAL A 189 -10.46 -0.96 11.10
N PRO A 190 -9.54 -0.31 11.84
CA PRO A 190 -9.04 -0.79 13.13
C PRO A 190 -10.11 -1.06 14.19
N SER A 191 -11.10 -0.17 14.33
CA SER A 191 -12.19 -0.30 15.31
C SER A 191 -13.17 -1.45 15.00
N SER A 192 -13.18 -1.93 13.75
CA SER A 192 -13.91 -3.13 13.34
C SER A 192 -13.00 -4.36 13.36
N ASN A 193 -12.14 -4.46 14.39
CA ASN A 193 -11.13 -5.50 14.54
C ASN A 193 -10.25 -5.68 13.29
N TYR A 194 -9.82 -4.56 12.71
CA TYR A 194 -9.06 -4.52 11.46
C TYR A 194 -9.75 -5.23 10.29
N SER A 195 -11.09 -5.11 10.19
CA SER A 195 -11.83 -5.55 9.00
C SER A 195 -11.16 -4.97 7.75
N ALA A 196 -10.95 -5.84 6.77
CA ALA A 196 -10.31 -5.49 5.52
C ALA A 196 -11.32 -5.64 4.39
N ALA A 197 -11.29 -4.70 3.44
CA ALA A 197 -12.06 -4.77 2.22
C ALA A 197 -11.18 -4.44 1.02
N ALA A 198 -11.55 -5.05 -0.11
CA ALA A 198 -10.98 -4.74 -1.40
C ALA A 198 -12.10 -4.43 -2.39
N ALA A 199 -11.85 -3.48 -3.28
CA ALA A 199 -12.78 -3.10 -4.33
C ALA A 199 -12.05 -2.91 -5.65
N GLN A 200 -12.76 -3.19 -6.74
CA GLN A 200 -12.34 -2.78 -8.07
C GLN A 200 -13.13 -1.54 -8.49
N THR A 201 -12.47 -0.66 -9.22
CA THR A 201 -13.06 0.54 -9.80
C THR A 201 -12.73 0.65 -11.29
N SER A 202 -13.64 1.26 -12.07
CA SER A 202 -13.34 1.82 -13.37
C SER A 202 -13.66 3.32 -13.34
N GLU A 203 -12.65 4.14 -13.63
CA GLU A 203 -12.68 5.59 -13.43
C GLU A 203 -12.18 6.32 -14.65
N THR A 204 -12.85 7.43 -14.98
CA THR A 204 -12.39 8.37 -15.99
C THR A 204 -11.93 9.65 -15.31
N PHE A 205 -10.70 10.08 -15.62
CA PHE A 205 -10.14 11.36 -15.19
C PHE A 205 -10.04 12.31 -16.38
N ASP A 206 -10.39 13.58 -16.16
CA ASP A 206 -10.08 14.65 -17.10
C ASP A 206 -8.69 15.26 -16.85
N ALA A 207 -8.28 16.22 -17.68
CA ALA A 207 -6.97 16.87 -17.58
C ALA A 207 -6.82 17.79 -16.35
N ASN A 208 -7.90 18.07 -15.63
CA ASN A 208 -7.90 18.81 -14.37
C ASN A 208 -8.01 17.86 -13.16
N GLY A 209 -7.99 16.55 -13.39
CA GLY A 209 -8.16 15.52 -12.36
C GLY A 209 -9.59 15.34 -11.87
N ALA A 210 -10.57 16.07 -12.41
CA ALA A 210 -11.96 15.78 -12.09
C ALA A 210 -12.32 14.41 -12.64
N CYS A 211 -13.08 13.64 -11.87
CA CYS A 211 -13.17 12.22 -12.14
C CYS A 211 -14.54 11.63 -11.79
N SER A 212 -14.88 10.52 -12.46
CA SER A 212 -16.18 9.89 -12.35
C SER A 212 -16.11 8.38 -12.50
N SER A 213 -17.08 7.69 -11.90
CA SER A 213 -17.21 6.23 -11.89
C SER A 213 -18.59 5.78 -12.37
N ALA A 214 -18.94 6.10 -13.62
CA ALA A 214 -20.27 5.87 -14.17
C ALA A 214 -20.76 4.40 -14.11
N THR A 215 -19.84 3.44 -13.93
CA THR A 215 -20.13 2.00 -13.91
C THR A 215 -19.92 1.33 -12.56
N ASN A 216 -19.44 2.03 -11.53
CA ASN A 216 -19.14 1.37 -10.26
C ASN A 216 -20.41 1.16 -9.44
N THR A 217 -20.62 -0.07 -9.00
CA THR A 217 -21.53 -0.35 -7.90
C THR A 217 -20.91 0.15 -6.61
N SER A 218 -21.67 0.93 -5.82
CA SER A 218 -21.21 1.35 -4.49
C SER A 218 -20.92 0.10 -3.65
N PRO A 219 -19.76 0.02 -2.95
CA PRO A 219 -19.52 -1.04 -1.99
C PRO A 219 -20.64 -1.09 -0.97
N ALA A 220 -21.08 -2.30 -0.59
CA ALA A 220 -22.24 -2.48 0.29
C ALA A 220 -22.12 -1.69 1.61
N ASN A 221 -20.89 -1.55 2.10
CA ASN A 221 -20.57 -0.87 3.36
C ASN A 221 -19.91 0.51 3.14
N GLY A 222 -19.66 0.91 1.89
CA GLY A 222 -18.92 2.11 1.54
C GLY A 222 -19.82 3.32 1.25
N ASN A 223 -19.19 4.40 0.81
CA ASN A 223 -19.88 5.59 0.31
C ASN A 223 -19.29 6.01 -1.05
N ALA A 224 -19.58 5.22 -2.09
CA ALA A 224 -19.30 5.65 -3.46
C ALA A 224 -20.37 6.64 -3.93
N SER A 225 -19.96 7.61 -4.77
CA SER A 225 -20.88 8.42 -5.56
C SER A 225 -20.66 8.14 -7.05
N PRO A 226 -21.71 8.03 -7.88
CA PRO A 226 -21.55 7.88 -9.32
C PRO A 226 -20.95 9.13 -10.01
N THR A 227 -21.03 10.30 -9.36
CA THR A 227 -20.48 11.57 -9.88
C THR A 227 -19.03 11.82 -9.48
N HIS A 228 -18.43 10.92 -8.69
CA HIS A 228 -17.08 11.03 -8.15
C HIS A 228 -16.36 9.69 -8.31
N CYS A 229 -15.03 9.67 -8.16
CA CYS A 229 -14.29 8.41 -8.15
C CYS A 229 -14.45 7.69 -6.82
N LEU A 230 -14.35 6.36 -6.84
CA LEU A 230 -14.20 5.57 -5.62
C LEU A 230 -12.77 5.67 -5.05
N SER A 231 -11.76 5.86 -5.90
CA SER A 231 -10.37 6.01 -5.45
C SER A 231 -10.09 7.35 -4.78
N MET A 232 -10.51 8.45 -5.43
CA MET A 232 -10.11 9.81 -5.07
C MET A 232 -11.24 10.65 -4.46
N GLY A 233 -12.50 10.33 -4.77
CA GLY A 233 -13.64 11.19 -4.44
C GLY A 233 -13.69 12.43 -5.31
N ASP A 234 -13.56 13.60 -4.68
CA ASP A 234 -13.63 14.90 -5.36
C ASP A 234 -12.38 15.21 -6.21
N THR A 235 -12.47 16.28 -7.00
CA THR A 235 -11.35 16.76 -7.81
C THR A 235 -10.11 17.06 -6.95
N PRO A 236 -8.95 16.45 -7.24
CA PRO A 236 -7.72 16.67 -6.50
C PRO A 236 -7.23 18.12 -6.58
N THR A 237 -6.58 18.58 -5.51
CA THR A 237 -5.86 19.86 -5.46
C THR A 237 -4.38 19.63 -5.13
N LEU A 238 -3.47 20.32 -5.82
CA LEU A 238 -2.03 20.16 -5.58
C LEU A 238 -1.66 20.72 -4.21
N ASN A 239 -0.91 19.94 -3.44
CA ASN A 239 -0.40 20.38 -2.14
C ASN A 239 1.08 20.78 -2.17
N ALA A 240 1.56 21.29 -1.03
CA ALA A 240 2.93 21.79 -0.89
C ALA A 240 4.01 20.71 -0.96
N ASN A 241 3.64 19.43 -0.82
CA ASN A 241 4.57 18.31 -0.83
C ASN A 241 4.68 17.62 -2.21
N GLY A 242 4.00 18.13 -3.24
CA GLY A 242 4.11 17.65 -4.62
C GLY A 242 3.23 16.44 -4.95
N TYR A 243 2.13 16.25 -4.23
CA TYR A 243 1.05 15.31 -4.56
C TYR A 243 -0.32 16.01 -4.42
N PHE A 244 -1.40 15.33 -4.75
CA PHE A 244 -2.73 15.94 -4.79
C PHE A 244 -3.65 15.43 -3.69
N ASP A 245 -4.46 16.31 -3.10
CA ASP A 245 -5.38 15.99 -2.02
C ASP A 245 -6.84 16.18 -2.42
N SER A 246 -7.71 15.32 -1.90
CA SER A 246 -9.17 15.43 -1.95
C SER A 246 -9.73 15.22 -0.54
N THR A 247 -10.57 16.14 -0.08
CA THR A 247 -11.14 16.14 1.28
C THR A 247 -12.37 15.25 1.45
N ASN A 248 -12.77 14.55 0.39
CA ASN A 248 -13.94 13.68 0.38
C ASN A 248 -13.50 12.27 -0.01
N ALA A 249 -12.67 11.64 0.82
CA ALA A 249 -12.13 10.32 0.53
C ALA A 249 -13.21 9.24 0.69
N PRO A 250 -13.57 8.51 -0.39
CA PRO A 250 -14.57 7.47 -0.30
C PRO A 250 -14.12 6.31 0.59
N ARG A 251 -15.10 5.62 1.14
CA ARG A 251 -14.97 4.40 1.92
C ARG A 251 -15.43 3.21 1.12
N ILE A 252 -14.85 2.08 1.44
CA ILE A 252 -15.29 0.76 0.99
C ILE A 252 -15.71 -0.11 2.19
N GLU A 253 -15.61 0.41 3.41
CA GLU A 253 -16.06 -0.22 4.66
C GLU A 253 -16.98 0.65 5.52
N SER A 254 -17.58 -0.02 6.51
CA SER A 254 -18.52 0.62 7.42
C SER A 254 -17.82 1.63 8.33
N GLN A 255 -18.40 2.82 8.44
CA GLN A 255 -17.96 3.82 9.41
C GLN A 255 -18.39 3.44 10.83
N LEU A 256 -17.53 3.72 11.80
CA LEU A 256 -17.93 3.72 13.20
C LEU A 256 -19.10 4.69 13.44
N VAL A 257 -20.17 4.20 14.08
CA VAL A 257 -21.29 5.02 14.53
C VAL A 257 -21.09 5.37 16.00
N LEU A 258 -20.89 6.66 16.29
CA LEU A 258 -20.76 7.13 17.67
C LEU A 258 -22.13 7.10 18.37
N PRO A 259 -22.22 6.53 19.59
CA PRO A 259 -23.45 6.59 20.38
C PRO A 259 -23.88 8.05 20.58
N LEU A 260 -25.19 8.31 20.42
CA LEU A 260 -25.83 9.63 20.54
C LEU A 260 -25.47 10.67 19.47
N LEU A 261 -24.37 10.50 18.73
CA LEU A 261 -23.88 11.46 17.74
C LEU A 261 -24.04 10.97 16.29
N GLY A 262 -24.23 9.67 16.10
CA GLY A 262 -24.33 9.06 14.78
C GLY A 262 -22.96 8.91 14.09
N PRO A 263 -22.94 8.60 12.78
CA PRO A 263 -21.71 8.57 11.99
C PRO A 263 -21.18 10.00 11.83
N LYS A 264 -19.96 10.25 12.29
CA LYS A 264 -19.22 11.51 12.11
C LYS A 264 -17.77 11.18 11.83
N GLY A 265 -17.20 11.68 10.75
CA GLY A 265 -15.82 11.37 10.36
C GLY A 265 -15.39 12.21 9.17
N SER A 266 -14.09 12.41 9.07
CA SER A 266 -13.44 13.13 7.98
C SER A 266 -12.25 12.30 7.50
N SER A 267 -11.88 12.43 6.24
CA SER A 267 -10.77 11.67 5.64
C SER A 267 -10.25 12.39 4.41
N THR A 268 -9.02 12.07 4.04
CA THR A 268 -8.36 12.68 2.89
C THR A 268 -7.83 11.58 1.97
N ALA A 269 -8.04 11.74 0.68
CA ALA A 269 -7.41 10.94 -0.36
C ALA A 269 -6.19 11.72 -0.89
N HIS A 270 -5.07 11.02 -1.07
CA HIS A 270 -3.81 11.60 -1.51
C HIS A 270 -3.31 10.86 -2.76
N MET A 271 -3.27 11.54 -3.90
CA MET A 271 -2.85 10.97 -5.17
C MET A 271 -1.41 11.35 -5.50
N ILE A 272 -0.55 10.34 -5.61
CA ILE A 272 0.80 10.45 -6.15
C ILE A 272 0.78 9.97 -7.61
N LEU A 273 1.23 10.83 -8.54
CA LEU A 273 1.37 10.47 -9.96
C LEU A 273 2.80 9.99 -10.23
N GLY A 274 3.02 8.69 -10.08
CA GLY A 274 4.30 8.05 -10.40
C GLY A 274 4.59 8.10 -11.91
N GLN A 275 5.86 8.24 -12.28
CA GLN A 275 6.32 8.13 -13.66
C GLN A 275 7.21 6.90 -13.80
N LEU A 276 6.75 5.89 -14.53
CA LEU A 276 7.41 4.60 -14.60
C LEU A 276 7.36 4.00 -16.01
N ASN A 277 8.53 3.71 -16.58
CA ASN A 277 8.65 3.11 -17.92
C ASN A 277 7.80 3.81 -19.01
N GLY A 278 7.71 5.14 -18.93
CA GLY A 278 6.93 5.97 -19.87
C GLY A 278 5.43 6.05 -19.58
N ALA A 279 4.94 5.40 -18.52
CA ALA A 279 3.56 5.46 -18.06
C ALA A 279 3.40 6.38 -16.83
N THR A 280 2.23 7.00 -16.71
CA THR A 280 1.75 7.61 -15.47
C THR A 280 1.00 6.56 -14.68
N VAL A 281 1.44 6.28 -13.45
CA VAL A 281 0.80 5.32 -12.54
C VAL A 281 0.30 6.05 -11.30
N PRO A 282 -1.02 6.27 -11.17
CA PRO A 282 -1.57 6.88 -9.97
C PRO A 282 -1.59 5.87 -8.81
N VAL A 283 -1.07 6.30 -7.66
CA VAL A 283 -1.29 5.66 -6.37
C VAL A 283 -2.10 6.60 -5.50
N VAL A 284 -3.25 6.15 -5.01
CA VAL A 284 -4.09 6.93 -4.10
C VAL A 284 -4.02 6.33 -2.71
N VAL A 285 -3.69 7.14 -1.73
CA VAL A 285 -3.67 6.77 -0.31
C VAL A 285 -4.87 7.37 0.36
N ARG A 286 -5.64 6.56 1.08
CA ARG A 286 -6.72 7.05 1.93
C ARG A 286 -6.22 7.14 3.37
N THR A 287 -6.26 8.34 3.94
CA THR A 287 -5.93 8.63 5.33
C THR A 287 -7.21 8.93 6.11
N GLY A 288 -7.56 8.06 7.06
CA GLY A 288 -8.64 8.33 8.01
C GLY A 288 -8.25 9.39 9.05
N HIS A 289 -9.24 10.13 9.55
CA HIS A 289 -9.06 11.07 10.65
C HIS A 289 -9.84 10.66 11.89
N VAL A 290 -9.15 10.63 13.03
CA VAL A 290 -9.75 10.40 14.34
C VAL A 290 -9.46 11.59 15.26
N ASN A 291 -10.53 12.14 15.81
CA ASN A 291 -10.55 13.10 16.90
C ASN A 291 -11.54 12.58 17.96
N THR A 292 -11.02 12.25 19.14
CA THR A 292 -11.83 11.66 20.20
C THR A 292 -12.75 12.68 20.90
N GLY A 293 -12.59 13.97 20.62
CA GLY A 293 -13.36 15.08 21.20
C GLY A 293 -13.13 15.28 22.70
N THR A 294 -13.83 16.24 23.32
CA THR A 294 -13.72 16.55 24.76
C THR A 294 -15.08 16.54 25.46
N GLY A 295 -15.07 16.38 26.80
CA GLY A 295 -16.29 16.34 27.61
C GLY A 295 -16.97 14.96 27.68
N ALA A 296 -18.04 14.88 28.47
CA ALA A 296 -18.78 13.63 28.73
C ALA A 296 -19.62 13.16 27.52
N VAL A 297 -20.08 14.11 26.69
CA VAL A 297 -20.66 13.86 25.37
C VAL A 297 -19.78 14.63 24.38
N PRO A 298 -18.90 13.95 23.63
CA PRO A 298 -17.89 14.62 22.81
C PRO A 298 -18.49 15.12 21.49
N LEU A 299 -19.21 16.24 21.54
CA LEU A 299 -19.96 16.78 20.38
C LEU A 299 -19.08 17.07 19.15
N ASN A 300 -17.79 17.32 19.38
CA ASN A 300 -16.76 17.58 18.38
C ASN A 300 -15.94 16.34 17.99
N ALA A 301 -16.35 15.13 18.41
CA ALA A 301 -15.71 13.90 17.96
C ALA A 301 -15.97 13.67 16.47
N GLU A 302 -14.91 13.26 15.78
CA GLU A 302 -14.91 12.83 14.38
C GLU A 302 -14.11 11.52 14.33
N VAL A 303 -14.73 10.46 13.84
CA VAL A 303 -14.10 9.14 13.74
C VAL A 303 -14.34 8.56 12.35
N ASP A 304 -13.29 8.61 11.56
CA ASP A 304 -13.09 7.81 10.37
C ASP A 304 -11.72 7.15 10.51
N ASP A 305 -11.71 5.92 11.01
CA ASP A 305 -10.48 5.14 11.20
C ASP A 305 -10.19 4.22 10.00
N GLU A 306 -10.96 4.32 8.92
CA GLU A 306 -10.67 3.59 7.69
C GLU A 306 -9.41 4.16 7.04
N SER A 307 -8.53 3.31 6.53
CA SER A 307 -7.31 3.75 5.86
C SER A 307 -6.87 2.71 4.86
N GLY A 308 -6.15 3.12 3.82
CA GLY A 308 -5.76 2.16 2.79
C GLY A 308 -5.06 2.76 1.59
N ILE A 309 -4.95 1.95 0.55
CA ILE A 309 -4.23 2.28 -0.70
C ILE A 309 -5.00 1.78 -1.92
N ALA A 310 -4.86 2.50 -3.02
CA ALA A 310 -5.32 2.12 -4.33
C ALA A 310 -4.18 2.22 -5.34
N LEU A 311 -4.01 1.20 -6.17
CA LEU A 311 -3.21 1.30 -7.39
C LEU A 311 -4.17 1.46 -8.57
N LEU A 312 -3.91 2.42 -9.44
CA LEU A 312 -4.64 2.61 -10.69
C LEU A 312 -3.72 2.34 -11.87
N GLU A 313 -4.25 1.64 -12.87
CA GLU A 313 -3.57 1.41 -14.13
C GLU A 313 -4.49 1.79 -15.29
N SER A 314 -3.91 2.27 -16.38
CA SER A 314 -4.68 2.62 -17.58
C SER A 314 -5.55 1.43 -18.02
N ALA A 315 -6.81 1.70 -18.39
CA ALA A 315 -7.75 0.73 -18.92
C ALA A 315 -7.39 0.33 -20.37
N THR A 316 -6.14 -0.06 -20.60
CA THR A 316 -5.62 -0.58 -21.86
C THR A 316 -5.69 -2.10 -21.85
N SER A 317 -6.27 -2.70 -22.88
CA SER A 317 -6.47 -4.15 -22.94
C SER A 317 -5.17 -4.94 -22.72
N LEU A 318 -5.19 -5.85 -21.75
CA LEU A 318 -4.09 -6.78 -21.49
C LEU A 318 -4.33 -8.10 -22.21
N ALA A 319 -3.36 -8.51 -23.02
CA ALA A 319 -3.33 -9.84 -23.62
C ALA A 319 -2.58 -10.83 -22.72
N SER A 320 -2.84 -12.13 -22.89
CA SER A 320 -2.01 -13.17 -22.27
C SER A 320 -0.54 -12.98 -22.64
N GLY A 321 0.35 -12.99 -21.66
CA GLY A 321 1.77 -12.66 -21.86
C GLY A 321 2.10 -11.18 -21.74
N GLY A 322 1.10 -10.29 -21.65
CA GLY A 322 1.29 -8.84 -21.69
C GLY A 322 2.01 -8.25 -20.47
N PHE A 323 2.02 -8.98 -19.35
CA PHE A 323 2.74 -8.63 -18.12
C PHE A 323 3.40 -9.86 -17.50
N ASP A 324 3.90 -10.76 -18.33
CA ASP A 324 4.74 -11.85 -17.86
C ASP A 324 6.01 -11.29 -17.22
N GLY A 325 6.47 -11.96 -16.17
CA GLY A 325 7.67 -11.58 -15.46
C GLY A 325 7.72 -12.01 -14.01
N GLY A 326 8.85 -11.69 -13.40
CA GLY A 326 9.07 -11.79 -11.96
C GLY A 326 8.80 -10.44 -11.31
N TYR A 327 8.04 -10.44 -10.23
CA TYR A 327 7.68 -9.27 -9.45
C TYR A 327 8.07 -9.47 -7.99
N VAL A 328 8.40 -8.40 -7.28
CA VAL A 328 8.64 -8.41 -5.84
C VAL A 328 7.84 -7.30 -5.16
N GLY A 329 7.34 -7.56 -3.97
CA GLY A 329 6.63 -6.59 -3.17
C GLY A 329 6.31 -7.13 -1.79
N ALA A 330 5.29 -6.54 -1.18
CA ALA A 330 4.69 -7.05 0.04
C ALA A 330 3.17 -7.12 -0.13
N ASP A 331 2.53 -7.98 0.66
CA ASP A 331 1.10 -8.22 0.58
C ASP A 331 0.36 -7.87 1.87
N SER A 332 -0.98 -7.94 1.82
CA SER A 332 -1.86 -7.67 2.96
C SER A 332 -1.70 -8.66 4.11
N ASN A 333 -0.94 -9.74 3.93
CA ASN A 333 -0.57 -10.65 4.99
C ASN A 333 0.68 -10.20 5.77
N PHE A 334 1.27 -9.05 5.44
CA PHE A 334 2.52 -8.59 6.04
C PHE A 334 3.67 -9.58 5.76
N LYS A 335 3.68 -10.11 4.53
CA LYS A 335 4.75 -10.94 4.00
C LYS A 335 5.40 -10.25 2.81
N TYR A 336 6.71 -10.42 2.70
CA TYR A 336 7.38 -10.20 1.43
C TYR A 336 7.03 -11.33 0.48
N THR A 337 6.52 -10.97 -0.69
CA THR A 337 6.11 -11.92 -1.70
C THR A 337 6.80 -11.58 -3.02
N ALA A 338 7.26 -12.61 -3.70
CA ALA A 338 7.59 -12.54 -5.11
C ALA A 338 6.45 -13.18 -5.91
N SER A 339 6.29 -12.78 -7.16
CA SER A 339 5.29 -13.36 -8.04
C SER A 339 5.89 -13.66 -9.38
N LEU A 340 5.72 -14.88 -9.87
CA LEU A 340 6.08 -15.27 -11.22
C LEU A 340 4.81 -15.41 -12.03
N ILE A 341 4.69 -14.63 -13.10
CA ILE A 341 3.51 -14.58 -13.98
C ILE A 341 3.93 -15.03 -15.38
N GLN A 342 3.21 -16.00 -15.93
CA GLN A 342 3.49 -16.60 -17.23
C GLN A 342 2.18 -16.97 -17.94
N GLY A 343 1.79 -16.16 -18.92
CA GLY A 343 0.53 -16.31 -19.66
C GLY A 343 -0.67 -16.35 -18.71
N GLY A 344 -1.45 -17.43 -18.77
CA GLY A 344 -2.68 -17.61 -17.98
C GLY A 344 -2.48 -18.01 -16.51
N VAL A 345 -1.25 -18.03 -15.99
CA VAL A 345 -0.98 -18.50 -14.62
C VAL A 345 0.00 -17.60 -13.89
N GLY A 346 -0.16 -17.52 -12.58
CA GLY A 346 0.81 -16.92 -11.69
C GLY A 346 1.02 -17.73 -10.41
N THR A 347 2.17 -17.54 -9.79
CA THR A 347 2.56 -18.21 -8.54
C THR A 347 3.16 -17.18 -7.59
N PHE A 348 2.64 -17.13 -6.37
CA PHE A 348 3.29 -16.45 -5.26
C PHE A 348 4.43 -17.30 -4.74
N ILE A 349 5.59 -16.67 -4.55
CA ILE A 349 6.85 -17.30 -4.21
C ILE A 349 7.40 -16.60 -2.99
N ASN A 350 7.84 -17.38 -2.01
CA ASN A 350 8.60 -16.85 -0.90
C ASN A 350 9.95 -16.33 -1.43
N PRO A 351 10.23 -15.01 -1.35
CA PRO A 351 11.41 -14.44 -2.00
C PRO A 351 12.72 -14.98 -1.41
N SER A 352 12.70 -15.47 -0.16
CA SER A 352 13.90 -15.98 0.50
C SER A 352 14.19 -17.44 0.19
N THR A 353 13.17 -18.30 0.22
CA THR A 353 13.34 -19.75 0.00
C THR A 353 13.13 -20.16 -1.46
N GLN A 354 12.58 -19.27 -2.29
CA GLN A 354 12.09 -19.54 -3.64
C GLN A 354 11.02 -20.65 -3.71
N ALA A 355 10.45 -21.03 -2.56
CA ALA A 355 9.37 -22.00 -2.51
C ALA A 355 8.06 -21.35 -3.00
N ALA A 356 7.30 -22.09 -3.81
CA ALA A 356 5.94 -21.70 -4.18
C ALA A 356 5.02 -21.76 -2.95
N GLU A 357 4.27 -20.69 -2.71
CA GLU A 357 3.34 -20.57 -1.58
C GLU A 357 1.88 -20.82 -2.02
N SER A 358 1.40 -20.06 -2.99
CA SER A 358 0.07 -20.24 -3.62
C SER A 358 0.12 -19.94 -5.11
N GLY A 359 -0.87 -20.42 -5.86
CA GLY A 359 -0.99 -20.22 -7.30
C GLY A 359 -2.34 -19.64 -7.68
N PHE A 360 -2.41 -18.97 -8.82
CA PHE A 360 -3.63 -18.37 -9.35
C PHE A 360 -3.69 -18.47 -10.88
N GLY A 361 -4.91 -18.57 -11.41
CA GLY A 361 -5.19 -18.46 -12.84
C GLY A 361 -5.55 -17.03 -13.24
N LEU A 362 -5.19 -16.66 -14.47
CA LEU A 362 -5.46 -15.37 -15.09
C LEU A 362 -6.39 -15.54 -16.30
N GLY A 363 -7.55 -14.90 -16.23
CA GLY A 363 -8.55 -14.85 -17.30
C GLY A 363 -8.51 -13.50 -18.02
N TYR A 364 -7.88 -13.47 -19.18
CA TYR A 364 -7.77 -12.29 -20.05
C TYR A 364 -9.05 -12.04 -20.85
N GLY A 365 -9.20 -10.80 -21.36
CA GLY A 365 -10.37 -10.42 -22.15
C GLY A 365 -11.64 -10.26 -21.32
N ALA A 366 -11.50 -9.79 -20.07
CA ALA A 366 -12.66 -9.38 -19.27
C ALA A 366 -13.47 -8.29 -20.00
N GLY A 367 -14.73 -8.10 -19.60
CA GLY A 367 -15.61 -7.08 -20.21
C GLY A 367 -15.08 -5.64 -20.11
N ASN A 368 -14.14 -5.38 -19.19
CA ASN A 368 -13.48 -4.09 -19.00
C ASN A 368 -12.01 -4.17 -19.46
N PRO A 369 -11.58 -3.38 -20.45
CA PRO A 369 -10.19 -3.35 -20.91
C PRO A 369 -9.20 -3.06 -19.78
N GLY A 370 -8.11 -3.82 -19.72
CA GLY A 370 -7.05 -3.66 -18.71
C GLY A 370 -7.30 -4.38 -17.38
N LEU A 371 -8.51 -4.94 -17.19
CA LEU A 371 -8.82 -5.78 -16.05
C LEU A 371 -8.63 -7.26 -16.41
N VAL A 372 -8.01 -8.02 -15.51
CA VAL A 372 -7.81 -9.47 -15.67
C VAL A 372 -8.53 -10.20 -14.55
N ASN A 373 -9.35 -11.19 -14.90
CA ASN A 373 -10.00 -12.03 -13.90
C ASN A 373 -8.97 -12.91 -13.22
N VAL A 374 -9.07 -13.07 -11.91
CA VAL A 374 -8.18 -13.94 -11.13
C VAL A 374 -8.99 -15.06 -10.51
N THR A 375 -8.44 -16.27 -10.50
CA THR A 375 -8.99 -17.39 -9.73
C THR A 375 -7.86 -18.00 -8.91
N GLY A 376 -7.91 -17.83 -7.59
CA GLY A 376 -6.98 -18.43 -6.65
C GLY A 376 -7.13 -19.95 -6.59
N LYS A 377 -6.15 -20.63 -6.00
CA LYS A 377 -6.12 -22.10 -5.90
C LYS A 377 -7.35 -22.70 -5.23
N GLN A 378 -7.98 -21.97 -4.31
CA GLN A 378 -9.19 -22.39 -3.58
C GLN A 378 -10.50 -22.07 -4.32
N GLY A 379 -10.43 -21.57 -5.56
CA GLY A 379 -11.59 -21.15 -6.35
C GLY A 379 -12.09 -19.74 -6.02
N ASN A 380 -11.48 -19.05 -5.06
CA ASN A 380 -11.78 -17.66 -4.76
C ASN A 380 -11.45 -16.77 -5.96
N THR A 381 -12.36 -15.88 -6.31
CA THR A 381 -12.21 -14.99 -7.45
C THR A 381 -11.70 -13.62 -7.03
N GLY A 382 -11.12 -12.90 -7.99
CA GLY A 382 -10.73 -11.52 -7.81
C GLY A 382 -10.27 -10.91 -9.12
N PHE A 383 -9.42 -9.89 -9.05
CA PHE A 383 -8.94 -9.18 -10.22
C PHE A 383 -7.46 -8.81 -10.11
N ALA A 384 -6.84 -8.64 -11.27
CA ALA A 384 -5.51 -8.07 -11.42
C ALA A 384 -5.51 -6.93 -12.45
N ILE A 385 -4.62 -5.98 -12.23
CA ILE A 385 -4.30 -4.87 -13.15
C ILE A 385 -2.78 -4.79 -13.29
N ALA A 386 -2.28 -4.31 -14.42
CA ALA A 386 -0.85 -4.16 -14.64
C ALA A 386 -0.55 -3.02 -15.63
N GLY A 387 0.54 -2.30 -15.39
CA GLY A 387 1.02 -1.22 -16.25
C GLY A 387 2.33 -0.65 -15.71
N GLY A 388 3.11 0.00 -16.58
CA GLY A 388 4.39 0.62 -16.19
C GLY A 388 5.46 -0.32 -15.61
N GLY A 389 5.26 -1.64 -15.53
CA GLY A 389 6.13 -2.56 -14.79
C GLY A 389 5.70 -2.79 -13.34
N LEU A 390 4.50 -2.36 -12.96
CA LEU A 390 3.81 -2.74 -11.74
C LEU A 390 2.64 -3.68 -12.06
N TYR A 391 2.22 -4.41 -11.04
CA TYR A 391 0.93 -5.07 -11.05
C TYR A 391 0.31 -5.02 -9.65
N ALA A 392 -1.02 -5.04 -9.60
CA ALA A 392 -1.76 -5.29 -8.38
C ALA A 392 -2.70 -6.47 -8.59
N ILE A 393 -2.96 -7.19 -7.52
CA ILE A 393 -3.85 -8.33 -7.47
C ILE A 393 -4.64 -8.29 -6.18
N PHE A 394 -5.92 -8.61 -6.26
CA PHE A 394 -6.68 -9.00 -5.08
C PHE A 394 -7.45 -10.28 -5.36
N ILE A 395 -7.63 -11.08 -4.31
CA ILE A 395 -8.39 -12.33 -4.34
C ILE A 395 -9.31 -12.31 -3.12
N ASN A 396 -10.60 -12.59 -3.32
CA ASN A 396 -11.59 -12.61 -2.25
C ASN A 396 -11.48 -13.88 -1.39
N GLY A 397 -10.34 -14.04 -0.74
CA GLY A 397 -10.02 -15.17 0.10
C GLY A 397 -8.64 -15.04 0.72
N THR A 398 -8.28 -16.04 1.51
CA THR A 398 -6.94 -16.14 2.11
C THR A 398 -5.97 -16.80 1.13
N GLU A 399 -4.85 -16.12 0.87
CA GLU A 399 -3.73 -16.61 0.07
C GLU A 399 -2.43 -16.58 0.88
N ASN A 400 -1.36 -17.19 0.36
CA ASN A 400 -0.02 -17.22 0.97
C ASN A 400 0.03 -17.64 2.45
N GLY A 401 -0.85 -18.56 2.86
CA GLY A 401 -0.89 -19.07 4.23
C GLY A 401 -1.38 -18.06 5.28
N GLY A 402 -2.01 -16.95 4.86
CA GLY A 402 -2.60 -15.96 5.77
C GLY A 402 -1.59 -15.03 6.44
N LEU A 403 -2.08 -14.22 7.38
CA LEU A 403 -1.33 -13.17 8.07
C LEU A 403 -0.05 -13.73 8.71
N THR A 404 1.04 -12.96 8.64
CA THR A 404 2.25 -13.25 9.42
C THR A 404 1.90 -13.29 10.91
N PRO A 405 2.26 -14.36 11.65
CA PRO A 405 1.85 -14.52 13.05
C PRO A 405 2.26 -13.38 13.98
N SER A 406 3.43 -12.78 13.78
CA SER A 406 3.89 -11.60 14.55
C SER A 406 3.06 -10.34 14.28
N SER A 407 2.31 -10.31 13.18
CA SER A 407 1.43 -9.20 12.78
C SER A 407 -0.07 -9.53 12.90
N ALA A 408 -0.42 -10.63 13.58
CA ALA A 408 -1.81 -11.08 13.73
C ALA A 408 -2.30 -10.95 15.18
N ASN A 409 -3.58 -10.64 15.36
CA ASN A 409 -4.31 -10.94 16.59
C ASN A 409 -5.25 -12.14 16.35
N PRO A 410 -5.82 -12.76 17.41
CA PRO A 410 -6.59 -14.02 17.27
C PRO A 410 -7.77 -13.96 16.31
N ASP A 411 -8.34 -12.78 16.09
CA ASP A 411 -9.61 -12.59 15.40
C ASP A 411 -9.46 -11.83 14.07
N THR A 412 -8.24 -11.43 13.68
CA THR A 412 -8.03 -10.68 12.44
C THR A 412 -8.20 -11.60 11.22
N ALA A 413 -9.07 -11.22 10.29
CA ALA A 413 -9.22 -11.93 9.02
C ALA A 413 -8.02 -11.69 8.08
N SER A 414 -7.57 -12.75 7.40
CA SER A 414 -6.56 -12.71 6.32
C SER A 414 -7.17 -12.54 4.92
N SER A 415 -8.38 -11.99 4.84
CA SER A 415 -9.16 -11.85 3.61
C SER A 415 -9.84 -10.49 3.58
N PRO A 416 -9.94 -9.83 2.41
CA PRO A 416 -9.39 -10.26 1.12
C PRO A 416 -7.86 -10.18 1.05
N TYR A 417 -7.25 -11.02 0.22
CA TYR A 417 -5.84 -10.93 -0.10
C TYR A 417 -5.61 -9.78 -1.09
N PHE A 418 -4.57 -8.97 -0.85
CA PHE A 418 -4.15 -7.89 -1.74
C PHE A 418 -2.63 -7.84 -1.83
N SER A 419 -2.08 -7.62 -3.02
CA SER A 419 -0.66 -7.44 -3.23
C SER A 419 -0.38 -6.48 -4.37
N VAL A 420 0.73 -5.75 -4.25
CA VAL A 420 1.32 -4.94 -5.31
C VAL A 420 2.76 -5.39 -5.49
N GLY A 421 3.15 -5.64 -6.74
CA GLY A 421 4.50 -6.06 -7.08
C GLY A 421 5.14 -5.18 -8.14
N ALA A 422 6.43 -4.94 -7.97
CA ALA A 422 7.28 -4.26 -8.94
C ALA A 422 8.10 -5.26 -9.74
N GLN A 423 8.15 -5.08 -11.06
CA GLN A 423 8.85 -5.97 -11.97
C GLN A 423 10.35 -5.93 -11.74
N ILE A 424 10.93 -7.12 -11.54
CA ILE A 424 12.37 -7.34 -11.39
C ILE A 424 12.96 -8.13 -12.56
N SER A 425 12.14 -8.89 -13.30
CA SER A 425 12.57 -9.63 -14.49
C SER A 425 11.43 -9.79 -15.50
N LYS A 426 11.80 -9.97 -16.78
CA LYS A 426 10.91 -10.38 -17.87
C LYS A 426 11.32 -11.75 -18.38
#